data_AF-A0A9P6GXI7-F1
#
_entry.id   AF-A0A9P6GXI7-F1
#
_cell.length_a   1.000
_cell.length_b   1.000
_cell.length_c   1.000
_cell.angle_alpha   90.00
_cell.angle_beta   90.00
_cell.angle_gamma   90.00
#
_symmetry.space_group_name_H-M   'P 1'
#
loop_
_entity.id
_entity.type
_entity.pdbx_description
1 polymer ?
#
loop_
_entity_poly.entity_id
_entity_poly.type
_entity_poly.pdbx_seq_one_letter_code
_entity_poly.pdbx_strand_id
1 'polypeptide(L)'
;MEEYSTKKKDLLDEILQATNKDPIISEYISIHKEVLDTKENLVNSAHYTTVVSKINSLSDAVDDFEIKSCVTERKCPLTQEKIKNPFYSTCGHVFERSAIKNFLKASSNCCPTVGCKKRIEEKK
;
A
#
# COMPACT_ATOMS: atom_id res chain seq x y z
N MET A 1 5.54 -15.15 13.13
CA MET A 1 5.49 -15.54 11.69
C MET A 1 5.15 -17.02 11.50
N GLU A 2 5.72 -17.92 12.31
CA GLU A 2 5.37 -19.36 12.26
C GLU A 2 3.90 -19.64 12.59
N GLU A 3 3.36 -18.99 13.62
CA GLU A 3 1.95 -19.14 14.02
C GLU A 3 0.95 -18.81 12.88
N TYR A 4 1.22 -17.77 12.08
CA TYR A 4 0.41 -17.42 10.91
C TYR A 4 0.45 -18.50 9.84
N SER A 5 1.63 -19.10 9.63
CA SER A 5 1.84 -20.11 8.60
C SER A 5 1.06 -21.38 8.93
N THR A 6 1.07 -21.78 10.21
CA THR A 6 0.29 -22.93 10.70
C THR A 6 -1.21 -22.68 10.56
N LYS A 7 -1.72 -21.56 11.08
CA LYS A 7 -3.14 -21.19 10.95
C LYS A 7 -3.63 -21.16 9.50
N LYS A 8 -2.78 -20.69 8.57
CA LYS A 8 -3.14 -20.65 7.15
C LYS A 8 -3.17 -22.04 6.51
N LYS A 9 -2.29 -22.97 6.92
CA LYS A 9 -2.36 -24.37 6.46
C LYS A 9 -3.65 -25.04 6.93
N ASP A 10 -4.01 -24.86 8.20
CA ASP A 10 -5.24 -25.40 8.77
C ASP A 10 -6.48 -24.88 8.00
N LEU A 11 -6.53 -23.58 7.72
CA LEU A 11 -7.61 -22.97 6.93
C LEU A 11 -7.70 -23.53 5.49
N LEU A 12 -6.55 -23.80 4.85
CA LEU A 12 -6.53 -24.41 3.53
C LEU A 12 -7.05 -25.86 3.55
N ASP A 13 -6.81 -26.59 4.64
CA ASP A 13 -7.37 -27.93 4.85
C ASP A 13 -8.89 -27.88 5.08
N GLU A 14 -9.38 -26.91 5.85
CA GLU A 14 -10.82 -26.68 6.02
C GLU A 14 -11.51 -26.34 4.70
N ILE A 15 -10.92 -25.48 3.86
CA ILE A 15 -11.47 -25.13 2.53
C ILE A 15 -11.50 -26.37 1.62
N LEU A 16 -10.46 -27.22 1.67
CA LEU A 16 -10.43 -28.44 0.86
C LEU A 16 -11.55 -29.41 1.25
N GLN A 17 -11.82 -29.51 2.55
CA GLN A 17 -12.93 -30.33 3.06
C GLN A 17 -14.30 -29.74 2.69
N ALA A 18 -14.49 -28.42 2.87
CA ALA A 18 -15.74 -27.73 2.58
C ALA A 18 -16.12 -27.75 1.09
N THR A 19 -15.13 -27.84 0.20
CA THR A 19 -15.34 -27.82 -1.25
C THR A 19 -15.45 -29.22 -1.87
N ASN A 20 -15.56 -30.28 -1.04
CA ASN A 20 -15.60 -31.68 -1.49
C ASN A 20 -14.44 -32.06 -2.41
N LYS A 21 -13.25 -31.47 -2.20
CA LYS A 21 -12.06 -31.71 -3.02
C LYS A 21 -12.29 -31.42 -4.51
N ASP A 22 -12.96 -30.31 -4.80
CA ASP A 22 -13.05 -29.80 -6.17
C ASP A 22 -11.64 -29.75 -6.82
N PRO A 23 -11.46 -30.26 -8.05
CA PRO A 23 -10.13 -30.39 -8.67
C PRO A 23 -9.40 -29.05 -8.83
N ILE A 24 -10.14 -28.00 -9.21
CA ILE A 24 -9.57 -26.67 -9.46
C ILE A 24 -9.13 -26.05 -8.14
N ILE A 25 -9.99 -26.14 -7.12
CA ILE A 25 -9.69 -25.62 -5.79
C ILE A 25 -8.53 -26.38 -5.15
N SER A 26 -8.47 -27.71 -5.34
CA SER A 26 -7.37 -28.55 -4.86
C SER A 26 -6.02 -28.16 -5.46
N GLU A 27 -5.99 -27.80 -6.75
CA GLU A 27 -4.78 -27.31 -7.42
C GLU A 27 -4.31 -25.98 -6.80
N TYR A 28 -5.21 -25.00 -6.65
CA TYR A 28 -4.88 -23.72 -6.01
C TYR A 28 -4.38 -23.88 -4.57
N ILE A 29 -5.03 -24.75 -3.79
CA ILE A 29 -4.61 -25.05 -2.42
C ILE A 29 -3.20 -25.65 -2.40
N SER A 30 -2.87 -26.52 -3.34
CA SER A 30 -1.55 -27.15 -3.43
C SER A 30 -0.45 -26.12 -3.67
N ILE A 31 -0.68 -25.17 -4.59
CA ILE A 31 0.24 -24.05 -4.84
C ILE A 31 0.44 -23.22 -3.55
N HIS A 32 -0.66 -22.89 -2.86
CA HIS A 32 -0.57 -22.11 -1.62
C HIS A 32 0.19 -22.84 -0.50
N LYS A 33 0.06 -24.17 -0.41
CA LYS A 33 0.83 -24.98 0.55
C LYS A 33 2.31 -25.02 0.19
N GLU A 34 2.64 -25.23 -1.08
CA GLU A 34 4.03 -25.22 -1.56
C GLU A 34 4.72 -23.89 -1.27
N VAL A 35 4.04 -22.76 -1.50
CA VAL A 35 4.53 -21.41 -1.16
C VAL A 35 4.79 -21.27 0.34
N LEU A 36 3.94 -21.87 1.19
CA LEU A 36 4.12 -21.85 2.64
C LEU A 36 5.26 -22.76 3.13
N ASP A 37 5.61 -23.80 2.38
CA ASP A 37 6.71 -24.71 2.70
C ASP A 37 8.06 -24.21 2.14
N THR A 38 8.03 -23.57 0.98
CA THR A 38 9.22 -23.08 0.26
C THR A 38 9.44 -21.58 0.43
N LYS A 39 9.22 -21.07 1.64
CA LYS A 39 9.30 -19.62 1.95
C LYS A 39 10.62 -18.98 1.51
N GLU A 40 11.70 -19.76 1.52
CA GLU A 40 13.06 -19.36 1.13
C GLU A 40 13.27 -19.24 -0.39
N ASN A 41 12.40 -19.87 -1.20
CA ASN A 41 12.50 -19.90 -2.66
C ASN A 41 11.65 -18.84 -3.36
N LEU A 42 10.72 -18.19 -2.65
CA LEU A 42 9.85 -17.12 -3.20
C LEU A 42 10.60 -15.83 -3.50
N VAL A 43 11.74 -15.66 -2.85
CA VAL A 43 12.63 -14.54 -3.01
C VAL A 43 13.96 -15.14 -3.45
N ASN A 44 14.63 -14.57 -4.46
CA ASN A 44 15.98 -15.01 -4.84
C ASN A 44 16.82 -15.21 -3.56
N SER A 45 17.44 -16.37 -3.38
CA SER A 45 18.19 -16.74 -2.17
C SER A 45 19.13 -15.62 -1.70
N ALA A 46 19.85 -14.96 -2.62
CA ALA A 46 20.71 -13.82 -2.29
C ALA A 46 19.94 -12.61 -1.74
N HIS A 47 18.75 -12.35 -2.28
CA HIS A 47 17.87 -11.30 -1.83
C HIS A 47 17.19 -11.66 -0.49
N TYR A 48 16.79 -12.92 -0.28
CA TYR A 48 16.27 -13.41 1.00
C TYR A 48 17.28 -13.22 2.14
N THR A 49 18.53 -13.68 1.97
CA THR A 49 19.59 -13.52 2.99
C THR A 49 19.85 -12.05 3.30
N THR A 50 19.82 -11.18 2.29
CA THR A 50 19.99 -9.72 2.46
C THR A 50 18.82 -9.10 3.23
N VAL A 51 17.59 -9.54 2.98
CA VAL A 51 16.40 -9.05 3.67
C VAL A 51 16.37 -9.55 5.12
N VAL A 52 16.63 -10.84 5.36
CA VAL A 52 16.64 -11.44 6.70
C VAL A 52 17.76 -10.86 7.57
N SER A 53 18.96 -10.67 7.03
CA SER A 53 20.05 -10.02 7.78
C SER A 53 19.70 -8.59 8.17
N LYS A 54 19.06 -7.83 7.28
CA LYS A 54 18.55 -6.48 7.59
C LYS A 54 17.46 -6.52 8.66
N ILE A 55 16.50 -7.45 8.56
CA ILE A 55 15.43 -7.61 9.55
C ILE A 55 16.01 -7.97 10.92
N ASN A 56 16.92 -8.93 10.99
CA ASN A 56 17.55 -9.35 12.25
C ASN A 56 18.49 -8.28 12.82
N SER A 57 18.99 -7.35 11.99
CA SER A 57 19.75 -6.19 12.44
C SER A 57 18.87 -5.03 12.93
N LEU A 58 17.56 -5.05 12.64
CA LEU A 58 16.61 -4.13 13.23
C LEU A 58 16.27 -4.68 14.62
N SER A 59 16.67 -3.96 15.66
CA SER A 59 16.34 -4.29 17.06
C SER A 59 14.85 -4.58 17.24
N ASP A 60 14.49 -5.50 18.15
CA ASP A 60 13.14 -5.97 18.51
C ASP A 60 12.08 -4.87 18.85
N ALA A 61 12.39 -3.60 18.69
CA ALA A 61 11.48 -2.46 18.83
C ALA A 61 10.55 -2.24 17.62
N VAL A 62 10.29 -3.26 16.80
CA VAL A 62 9.40 -3.16 15.62
C VAL A 62 7.95 -3.54 15.89
N ASP A 63 7.61 -3.99 17.11
CA ASP A 63 6.20 -4.19 17.50
C ASP A 63 5.43 -2.88 17.70
N ASP A 64 6.14 -1.75 17.87
CA ASP A 64 5.56 -0.40 17.85
C ASP A 64 6.11 0.37 16.63
N PHE A 65 5.64 0.00 15.42
CA PHE A 65 5.71 0.90 14.27
C PHE A 65 4.73 2.07 14.48
N GLU A 66 5.01 2.90 15.49
CA GLU A 66 4.43 4.22 15.62
C GLU A 66 5.02 5.05 14.48
N ILE A 67 4.20 5.37 13.47
CA ILE A 67 4.59 6.33 12.42
C ILE A 67 4.77 7.68 13.13
N LYS A 68 5.96 7.91 13.68
CA LYS A 68 6.39 9.19 14.24
C LYS A 68 6.44 10.16 13.07
N SER A 69 5.32 10.83 12.83
CA SER A 69 5.12 11.93 11.91
C SER A 69 6.10 11.91 10.73
N CYS A 70 5.72 11.26 9.63
CA CYS A 70 6.38 11.53 8.37
C CYS A 70 6.18 13.02 8.05
N VAL A 71 7.14 13.86 8.41
CA VAL A 71 7.20 15.28 8.05
C VAL A 71 7.47 15.32 6.55
N THR A 72 6.44 15.01 5.79
CA THR A 72 6.43 15.21 4.36
C THR A 72 6.30 16.72 4.19
N GLU A 73 7.39 17.37 3.78
CA GLU A 73 7.30 18.71 3.22
C GLU A 73 6.44 18.63 1.96
N ARG A 74 5.11 18.75 2.13
CA ARG A 74 4.16 18.59 1.04
C ARG A 74 4.38 19.71 0.04
N LYS A 75 4.80 19.32 -1.16
CA LYS A 75 4.92 20.21 -2.32
C LYS A 75 3.60 20.25 -3.08
N CYS A 76 3.23 21.42 -3.55
CA CYS A 76 2.05 21.62 -4.39
C CYS A 76 2.29 20.99 -5.76
N PRO A 77 1.40 20.11 -6.28
CA PRO A 77 1.57 19.54 -7.63
C PRO A 77 1.55 20.58 -8.76
N LEU A 78 0.97 21.76 -8.54
CA LEU A 78 0.90 22.84 -9.52
C LEU A 78 2.16 23.71 -9.55
N THR A 79 2.67 24.11 -8.38
CA THR A 79 3.80 25.05 -8.28
C THR A 79 5.12 24.37 -7.97
N GLN A 80 5.09 23.11 -7.55
CA GLN A 80 6.24 22.35 -7.04
C GLN A 80 6.92 22.96 -5.81
N GLU A 81 6.35 24.03 -5.25
CA GLU A 81 6.79 24.70 -4.03
C GLU A 81 6.13 24.09 -2.78
N LYS A 82 6.72 24.36 -1.62
CA LYS A 82 6.16 23.97 -0.31
C LYS A 82 4.79 24.64 -0.12
N ILE A 83 3.78 23.84 0.24
CA ILE A 83 2.43 24.32 0.51
C ILE A 83 2.46 25.16 1.79
N LYS A 84 2.03 26.41 1.71
CA LYS A 84 1.88 27.34 2.83
C LYS A 84 0.42 27.43 3.27
N ASN A 85 -0.51 27.50 2.32
CA ASN A 85 -1.95 27.54 2.59
C ASN A 85 -2.63 26.39 1.83
N PRO A 86 -2.87 25.24 2.51
CA PRO A 86 -3.40 24.08 1.83
C PRO A 86 -4.87 24.28 1.42
N PHE A 87 -5.16 23.83 0.20
CA PHE A 87 -6.49 23.59 -0.32
C PHE A 87 -6.67 22.08 -0.45
N TYR A 88 -7.57 21.52 0.35
CA TYR A 88 -7.88 20.09 0.33
C TYR A 88 -9.05 19.85 -0.62
N SER A 89 -8.79 19.17 -1.73
CA SER A 89 -9.87 18.82 -2.64
C SER A 89 -10.60 17.54 -2.20
N THR A 90 -11.90 17.44 -2.50
CA THR A 90 -12.70 16.22 -2.36
C THR A 90 -12.13 15.04 -3.16
N CYS A 91 -11.34 15.29 -4.21
CA CYS A 91 -10.67 14.24 -4.97
C CYS A 91 -9.46 13.62 -4.26
N GLY A 92 -9.03 14.17 -3.11
CA GLY A 92 -7.90 13.69 -2.30
C GLY A 92 -6.58 14.41 -2.55
N HIS A 93 -6.50 15.27 -3.57
CA HIS A 93 -5.29 16.06 -3.85
C HIS A 93 -5.25 17.36 -3.04
N VAL A 94 -4.04 17.75 -2.67
CA VAL A 94 -3.77 18.97 -1.91
C VAL A 94 -2.95 19.92 -2.76
N PHE A 95 -3.39 21.17 -2.82
CA PHE A 95 -2.74 22.23 -3.59
C PHE A 95 -2.47 23.44 -2.71
N GLU A 96 -1.59 24.33 -3.16
CA GLU A 96 -1.52 25.68 -2.63
C GLU A 96 -2.79 26.45 -3.03
N ARG A 97 -3.42 27.12 -2.06
CA ARG A 97 -4.73 27.75 -2.23
C ARG A 97 -4.72 28.85 -3.28
N SER A 98 -3.66 29.66 -3.35
CA SER A 98 -3.54 30.69 -4.38
C SER A 98 -3.40 30.07 -5.77
N ALA A 99 -2.58 29.03 -5.91
CA ALA A 99 -2.32 28.35 -7.17
C ALA A 99 -3.58 27.70 -7.75
N ILE A 100 -4.32 26.93 -6.94
CA ILE A 100 -5.55 26.27 -7.41
C ILE A 100 -6.65 27.27 -7.73
N LYS A 101 -6.78 28.36 -6.96
CA LYS A 101 -7.74 29.43 -7.27
C LYS A 101 -7.42 30.13 -8.59
N ASN A 102 -6.14 30.36 -8.87
CA ASN A 102 -5.71 30.95 -10.14
C ASN A 102 -5.95 29.99 -11.31
N PHE A 103 -5.65 28.70 -11.12
CA PHE A 103 -5.94 27.66 -12.11
C PHE A 103 -7.43 27.61 -12.47
N LEU A 104 -8.31 27.52 -11.46
CA LEU A 104 -9.77 27.44 -11.67
C LEU A 104 -10.38 28.70 -12.32
N LYS A 105 -9.72 29.85 -12.25
CA LYS A 105 -10.15 31.05 -12.98
C LYS A 105 -9.82 30.99 -14.47
N ALA A 106 -8.74 30.31 -14.84
CA ALA A 106 -8.20 30.28 -16.21
C ALA A 106 -8.61 29.01 -16.99
N SER A 107 -8.98 27.93 -16.30
CA SER A 107 -9.23 26.62 -16.90
C SER A 107 -10.56 25.99 -16.45
N SER A 108 -10.80 24.76 -16.89
CA SER A 108 -11.94 23.96 -16.45
C SER A 108 -11.90 23.66 -14.95
N ASN A 109 -13.07 23.39 -14.37
CA ASN A 109 -13.25 23.03 -12.95
C ASN A 109 -12.75 21.61 -12.60
N CYS A 110 -11.84 21.04 -13.39
CA CYS A 110 -11.31 19.69 -13.20
C CYS A 110 -10.00 19.71 -12.41
N CYS A 111 -9.69 18.59 -11.77
CA CYS A 111 -8.44 18.45 -11.03
C CYS A 111 -7.24 18.57 -11.97
N PRO A 112 -6.24 19.42 -11.64
CA PRO A 112 -5.05 19.57 -12.46
C PRO A 112 -4.09 18.39 -12.35
N THR A 113 -4.25 17.52 -11.34
CA THR A 113 -3.40 16.32 -11.22
C THR A 113 -3.65 15.40 -12.41
N VAL A 114 -2.58 15.05 -13.12
CA VAL A 114 -2.62 14.17 -14.30
C VAL A 114 -3.36 12.86 -13.96
N GLY A 115 -4.32 12.49 -14.80
CA GLY A 115 -5.15 11.30 -14.61
C GLY A 115 -6.36 11.50 -13.68
N CYS A 116 -6.41 12.57 -12.89
CA CYS A 116 -7.57 12.89 -12.05
C CYS A 116 -8.62 13.67 -12.85
N LYS A 117 -9.70 13.01 -13.29
CA LYS A 117 -10.80 13.64 -14.04
C LYS A 117 -11.92 14.17 -13.13
N LYS A 118 -11.71 14.22 -11.81
CA LYS A 118 -12.73 14.65 -10.85
C LYS A 118 -12.86 16.18 -10.83
N ARG A 119 -14.09 16.68 -10.59
CA ARG A 119 -14.35 18.09 -10.35
C ARG A 119 -13.65 18.56 -9.07
N ILE A 120 -13.03 19.73 -9.09
CA ILE A 120 -12.43 20.33 -7.91
C ILE A 120 -13.52 20.97 -7.06
N GLU A 121 -13.65 20.44 -5.85
CA GLU A 121 -14.42 21.03 -4.76
C GLU A 121 -13.56 21.00 -3.50
N GLU A 122 -13.72 22.02 -2.65
CA GLU A 122 -13.04 22.08 -1.37
C GLU A 122 -13.73 21.15 -0.37
N LYS A 123 -12.93 20.32 0.31
CA LYS A 123 -13.43 19.50 1.41
C LYS A 123 -13.77 20.44 2.58
N LYS A 124 -15.05 20.49 2.95
CA LYS A 124 -15.52 21.18 4.16
C LYS A 124 -15.09 20.45 5.42
#